data_AF-A0A367KNP1-F1
#
_entry.id   AF-A0A367KNP1-F1
#
_cell.length_a   1.000
_cell.length_b   1.000
_cell.length_c   1.000
_cell.angle_alpha   90.00
_cell.angle_beta   90.00
_cell.angle_gamma   90.00
#
_symmetry.space_group_name_H-M   'P 1'
#
loop_
_entity.id
_entity.type
_entity.pdbx_description
1 polymer ?
#
loop_
_entity_poly.entity_id
_entity_poly.type
_entity_poly.pdbx_seq_one_letter_code
_entity_poly.pdbx_strand_id
1 'polypeptide(L)'
;LTSEEKNLIWKFRFYLTRDKRALTKFLKCVVWTDATEVRQAVDILPLWVDIDVDDALELLGKEFQNRTVRSYAVQQLKKADDDDLLLYLLQLVQALKFEHYNDKGVDNDSSLEKFLINRSYSNPVLGNYFHWYVMVECEVPTVHKMYAKVTYDYFNALMEVQGGHVRRGELREQGTLIQKLTQVSTEIRSIKEGRNKKIDRLKAILGDPKGSLHSFPALPLPLDPTKKVCGIIPEKSGIFNSNLQPLKIMFICEDGNEYPVIFKTGDDLRQDQLVIQIILLMDKLMQKENLDLKLSPYKVLATGSEHGLMQFVPSMSLAAVLNKHQNSLLEYFKKHHPNSEPGNFFGVDPKVMETYIRSCAGYCVITYLLGVGDRHLDNLLLSPDGHLFHVDFGFILGRDPKPFPPPMKLCKEMIEAMGGAGSPYYMAFQQYCYTAFTTLRRNANLILNLFALMVDANIPDIKIEPDKAVLKVQEKFRLDLSEEAAISYFRGLISESVNALFPQIMETVHKWAQYWRR
;
A
#
# COMPACT_ATOMS: atom_id res chain seq x y z
N LEU A 1 -25.01 10.64 -14.05
CA LEU A 1 -25.56 11.81 -14.75
C LEU A 1 -26.62 11.34 -15.73
N THR A 2 -27.86 11.80 -15.56
CA THR A 2 -28.95 11.61 -16.52
C THR A 2 -28.69 12.44 -17.79
N SER A 3 -29.40 12.16 -18.89
CA SER A 3 -29.25 12.93 -20.13
C SER A 3 -29.59 14.41 -19.96
N GLU A 4 -30.58 14.72 -19.13
CA GLU A 4 -30.96 16.12 -18.81
C GLU A 4 -29.86 16.83 -18.03
N GLU A 5 -29.26 16.17 -17.04
CA GLU A 5 -28.12 16.71 -16.29
C GLU A 5 -26.91 16.97 -17.20
N LYS A 6 -26.62 16.05 -18.13
CA LYS A 6 -25.55 16.23 -19.11
C LYS A 6 -25.77 17.46 -19.99
N ASN A 7 -26.99 17.64 -20.50
CA ASN A 7 -27.36 18.81 -21.31
C ASN A 7 -27.26 20.11 -20.51
N LEU A 8 -27.63 20.09 -19.23
CA LEU A 8 -27.52 21.25 -18.35
C LEU A 8 -26.06 21.63 -18.11
N ILE A 9 -25.20 20.65 -17.81
CA ILE A 9 -23.75 20.85 -17.65
C ILE A 9 -23.16 21.40 -18.95
N TRP A 10 -23.52 20.83 -20.11
CA TRP A 10 -23.08 21.32 -21.40
C TRP A 10 -23.49 22.77 -21.65
N LYS A 11 -24.76 23.13 -21.37
CA LYS A 11 -25.28 24.50 -21.53
C LYS A 11 -24.50 25.52 -20.69
N PHE A 12 -24.14 25.17 -19.45
CA PHE A 12 -23.44 26.05 -18.52
C PHE A 12 -21.90 25.89 -18.50
N ARG A 13 -21.32 25.14 -19.45
CA ARG A 13 -19.88 24.79 -19.48
C ARG A 13 -18.93 25.97 -19.28
N PHE A 14 -19.21 27.13 -19.89
CA PHE A 14 -18.37 28.33 -19.73
C PHE A 14 -18.40 28.90 -18.31
N TYR A 15 -19.53 28.82 -17.61
CA TYR A 15 -19.64 29.22 -16.22
C TYR A 15 -18.91 28.25 -15.28
N LEU A 16 -18.94 26.96 -15.61
CA LEU A 16 -18.32 25.89 -14.82
C LEU A 16 -16.78 25.88 -14.86
N THR A 17 -16.17 26.61 -15.80
CA THR A 17 -14.70 26.76 -15.88
C THR A 17 -14.05 27.27 -14.59
N ARG A 18 -14.82 27.92 -13.71
CA ARG A 18 -14.37 28.43 -12.41
C ARG A 18 -14.43 27.41 -11.27
N ASP A 19 -15.05 26.25 -11.49
CA ASP A 19 -15.17 25.18 -10.50
C ASP A 19 -14.32 23.99 -10.92
N LYS A 20 -13.24 23.73 -10.18
CA LYS A 20 -12.32 22.61 -10.46
C LYS A 20 -13.03 21.26 -10.48
N ARG A 21 -14.00 21.05 -9.57
CA ARG A 21 -14.71 19.76 -9.41
C ARG A 21 -15.76 19.51 -10.50
N ALA A 22 -15.96 20.46 -11.39
CA ALA A 22 -16.91 20.35 -12.50
C ALA A 22 -16.26 19.80 -13.78
N LEU A 23 -14.92 19.82 -13.91
CA LEU A 23 -14.26 19.43 -15.15
C LEU A 23 -14.51 17.98 -15.55
N THR A 24 -14.27 17.03 -14.64
CA THR A 24 -14.45 15.60 -14.91
C THR A 24 -15.90 15.27 -15.30
N LYS A 25 -16.86 15.93 -14.63
CA LYS A 25 -18.30 15.82 -14.96
C LYS A 25 -18.61 16.39 -16.34
N PHE A 26 -18.06 17.55 -16.68
CA PHE A 26 -18.20 18.16 -18.00
C PHE A 26 -17.67 17.25 -19.11
N LEU A 27 -16.46 16.71 -18.94
CA LEU A 27 -15.84 15.83 -19.94
C LEU A 27 -16.61 14.52 -20.15
N LYS A 28 -17.35 14.03 -19.14
CA LYS A 28 -18.30 12.91 -19.26
C LYS A 28 -19.60 13.25 -19.99
N CYS A 29 -19.88 14.53 -20.21
CA CYS A 29 -21.04 15.00 -20.96
C CYS A 29 -20.76 15.16 -22.45
N VAL A 30 -19.49 15.33 -22.84
CA VAL A 30 -19.06 15.55 -24.23
C VAL A 30 -19.36 14.32 -25.08
N VAL A 31 -19.98 14.52 -26.23
CA VAL A 31 -20.12 13.49 -27.26
C VAL A 31 -18.85 13.46 -28.09
N TRP A 32 -17.90 12.59 -27.71
CA TRP A 32 -16.58 12.51 -28.35
C TRP A 32 -16.58 12.08 -29.82
N THR A 33 -17.73 11.64 -30.35
CA THR A 33 -17.93 11.35 -31.78
C THR A 33 -18.36 12.58 -32.60
N ASP A 34 -18.81 13.67 -31.95
CA ASP A 34 -19.15 14.93 -32.62
C ASP A 34 -17.93 15.87 -32.65
N ALA A 35 -17.39 16.10 -33.84
CA ALA A 35 -16.22 16.96 -34.04
C ALA A 35 -16.41 18.40 -33.52
N THR A 36 -17.64 18.93 -33.52
CA THR A 36 -17.95 20.27 -33.03
C THR A 36 -17.86 20.32 -31.51
N GLU A 37 -18.47 19.34 -30.84
CA GLU A 37 -18.40 19.24 -29.38
C GLU A 37 -16.97 18.98 -28.92
N VAL A 38 -16.25 18.07 -29.59
CA VAL A 38 -14.84 17.79 -29.29
C VAL A 38 -13.98 19.04 -29.39
N ARG A 39 -14.11 19.82 -30.47
CA ARG A 39 -13.36 21.08 -30.62
C ARG A 39 -13.68 22.04 -29.47
N GLN A 40 -14.95 22.27 -29.16
CA GLN A 40 -15.33 23.17 -28.07
C GLN A 40 -14.84 22.69 -26.70
N ALA A 41 -14.92 21.38 -26.45
CA ALA A 41 -14.44 20.79 -25.21
C ALA A 41 -12.92 20.88 -25.07
N VAL A 42 -12.17 20.76 -26.17
CA VAL A 42 -10.71 20.93 -26.15
C VAL A 42 -10.31 22.39 -25.97
N ASP A 43 -10.98 23.32 -26.66
CA ASP A 43 -10.67 24.75 -26.61
C ASP A 43 -10.93 25.37 -25.22
N ILE A 44 -11.85 24.79 -24.44
CA ILE A 44 -12.18 25.28 -23.10
C ILE A 44 -11.26 24.72 -22.01
N LEU A 45 -10.52 23.63 -22.25
CA LEU A 45 -9.64 23.02 -21.23
C LEU A 45 -8.61 24.00 -20.65
N PRO A 46 -7.88 24.80 -21.44
CA PRO A 46 -6.90 25.75 -20.91
C PRO A 46 -7.53 26.91 -20.14
N LEU A 47 -8.84 27.14 -20.31
CA LEU A 47 -9.60 28.18 -19.61
C LEU A 47 -10.15 27.68 -18.27
N TRP A 48 -10.11 26.37 -18.02
CA TRP A 48 -10.57 25.79 -16.77
C TRP A 48 -9.60 26.13 -15.65
N VAL A 49 -10.13 26.40 -14.46
CA VAL A 49 -9.32 26.49 -13.25
C VAL A 49 -8.58 25.17 -13.03
N ASP A 50 -7.37 25.26 -12.50
CA ASP A 50 -6.57 24.08 -12.21
C ASP A 50 -7.31 23.08 -11.32
N ILE A 51 -7.31 21.83 -11.77
CA ILE A 51 -7.91 20.72 -11.06
C ILE A 51 -6.95 20.11 -10.05
N ASP A 52 -7.53 19.40 -9.08
CA ASP A 52 -6.76 18.65 -8.10
C ASP A 52 -6.17 17.36 -8.75
N VAL A 53 -5.18 16.77 -8.11
CA VAL A 53 -4.47 15.59 -8.63
C VAL A 53 -5.38 14.37 -8.77
N ASP A 54 -6.37 14.22 -7.89
CA ASP A 54 -7.35 13.14 -7.97
C ASP A 54 -8.21 13.20 -9.23
N ASP A 55 -8.69 14.40 -9.59
CA ASP A 55 -9.39 14.63 -10.85
C ASP A 55 -8.47 14.34 -12.05
N ALA A 56 -7.19 14.73 -11.98
CA ALA A 56 -6.23 14.46 -13.06
C ALA A 56 -5.96 12.96 -13.26
N LEU A 57 -5.87 12.19 -12.18
CA LEU A 57 -5.76 10.73 -12.22
C LEU A 57 -7.00 10.09 -12.87
N GLU A 58 -8.19 10.63 -12.60
CA GLU A 58 -9.43 10.15 -13.26
C GLU A 58 -9.37 10.32 -14.78
N LEU A 59 -8.86 11.47 -15.25
CA LEU A 59 -8.70 11.78 -16.68
C LEU A 59 -7.65 10.90 -17.38
N LEU A 60 -6.82 10.16 -16.65
CA LEU A 60 -5.90 9.17 -17.20
C LEU A 60 -6.50 7.76 -17.25
N GLY A 61 -7.70 7.55 -16.71
CA GLY A 61 -8.41 6.28 -16.79
C GLY A 61 -8.89 5.92 -18.20
N LYS A 62 -9.36 4.68 -18.36
CA LYS A 62 -9.84 4.10 -19.63
C LYS A 62 -10.99 4.86 -20.30
N GLU A 63 -11.78 5.59 -19.51
CA GLU A 63 -12.95 6.35 -19.97
C GLU A 63 -12.56 7.57 -20.83
N PHE A 64 -11.34 8.09 -20.66
CA PHE A 64 -10.87 9.29 -21.34
C PHE A 64 -9.75 8.96 -22.32
N GLN A 65 -10.12 8.81 -23.59
CA GLN A 65 -9.21 8.45 -24.67
C GLN A 65 -8.68 9.65 -25.46
N ASN A 66 -9.29 10.83 -25.33
CA ASN A 66 -8.88 12.00 -26.08
C ASN A 66 -7.46 12.46 -25.67
N ARG A 67 -6.54 12.54 -26.64
CA ARG A 67 -5.12 12.87 -26.41
C ARG A 67 -4.93 14.22 -25.73
N THR A 68 -5.74 15.22 -26.06
CA THR A 68 -5.62 16.56 -25.47
C THR A 68 -6.08 16.59 -24.02
N VAL A 69 -7.16 15.85 -23.68
CA VAL A 69 -7.60 15.68 -22.29
C VAL A 69 -6.51 15.01 -21.45
N ARG A 70 -5.90 13.94 -21.97
CA ARG A 70 -4.81 13.23 -21.28
C ARG A 70 -3.56 14.10 -21.12
N SER A 71 -3.20 14.87 -22.16
CA SER A 71 -2.11 15.84 -22.09
C SER A 71 -2.37 16.94 -21.04
N TYR A 72 -3.61 17.43 -20.95
CA TYR A 72 -4.02 18.34 -19.88
C TYR A 72 -3.86 17.70 -18.50
N ALA A 73 -4.31 16.45 -18.31
CA ALA A 73 -4.14 15.73 -17.05
C ALA A 73 -2.66 15.61 -16.66
N VAL A 74 -1.78 15.28 -17.61
CA VAL A 74 -0.32 15.24 -17.41
C VAL A 74 0.24 16.62 -17.03
N GLN A 75 -0.26 17.72 -17.61
CA GLN A 75 0.15 19.07 -17.20
C GLN A 75 -0.22 19.37 -15.75
N GLN A 76 -1.34 18.85 -15.25
CA GLN A 76 -1.73 18.99 -13.85
C GLN A 76 -0.82 18.14 -12.94
N LEU A 77 -0.48 16.91 -13.36
CA LEU A 77 0.47 16.05 -12.63
C LEU A 77 1.89 16.63 -12.54
N LYS A 78 2.32 17.44 -13.52
CA LYS A 78 3.64 18.11 -13.47
C LYS A 78 3.81 19.06 -12.28
N LYS A 79 2.72 19.45 -11.61
CA LYS A 79 2.74 20.31 -10.43
C LYS A 79 3.03 19.53 -9.14
N ALA A 80 2.85 18.21 -9.14
CA ALA A 80 3.16 17.37 -8.00
C ALA A 80 4.68 17.17 -7.87
N ASP A 81 5.16 17.20 -6.63
CA ASP A 81 6.55 16.86 -6.32
C ASP A 81 6.80 15.35 -6.48
N ASP A 82 8.07 14.95 -6.32
CA ASP A 82 8.47 13.55 -6.49
C ASP A 82 7.89 12.62 -5.41
N ASP A 83 7.65 13.13 -4.20
CA ASP A 83 7.17 12.36 -3.06
C ASP A 83 5.68 12.05 -3.21
N ASP A 84 4.87 13.05 -3.61
CA ASP A 84 3.47 12.86 -3.97
C ASP A 84 3.36 11.98 -5.24
N LEU A 85 4.24 12.15 -6.24
CA LEU A 85 4.24 11.31 -7.45
C LEU A 85 4.51 9.83 -7.14
N LEU A 86 5.42 9.53 -6.20
CA LEU A 86 5.68 8.16 -5.74
C LEU A 86 4.41 7.47 -5.20
N LEU A 87 3.49 8.22 -4.58
CA LEU A 87 2.23 7.67 -4.05
C LEU A 87 1.28 7.20 -5.14
N TYR A 88 1.43 7.67 -6.38
CA TYR A 88 0.54 7.33 -7.51
C TYR A 88 1.27 6.63 -8.65
N LEU A 89 2.61 6.47 -8.56
CA LEU A 89 3.45 5.95 -9.63
C LEU A 89 3.00 4.58 -10.13
N LEU A 90 2.59 3.68 -9.22
CA LEU A 90 2.09 2.35 -9.61
C LEU A 90 0.87 2.46 -10.54
N GLN A 91 -0.08 3.33 -10.19
CA GLN A 91 -1.29 3.56 -10.96
C GLN A 91 -1.01 4.30 -12.27
N LEU A 92 -0.04 5.22 -12.28
CA LEU A 92 0.39 5.91 -13.49
C LEU A 92 1.08 4.96 -14.48
N VAL A 93 1.87 3.99 -13.99
CA VAL A 93 2.41 2.91 -14.82
C VAL A 93 1.25 2.12 -15.43
N GLN A 94 0.23 1.74 -14.66
CA GLN A 94 -0.96 1.07 -15.20
C GLN A 94 -1.71 1.92 -16.23
N ALA A 95 -1.79 3.24 -16.02
CA ALA A 95 -2.48 4.15 -16.92
C ALA A 95 -1.83 4.24 -18.31
N LEU A 96 -0.56 3.81 -18.47
CA LEU A 96 0.08 3.66 -19.78
C LEU A 96 -0.67 2.67 -20.68
N LYS A 97 -1.40 1.69 -20.12
CA LYS A 97 -2.24 0.76 -20.90
C LYS A 97 -3.33 1.46 -21.73
N PHE A 98 -3.71 2.66 -21.33
CA PHE A 98 -4.76 3.44 -21.98
C PHE A 98 -4.22 4.47 -22.99
N GLU A 99 -2.90 4.51 -23.20
CA GLU A 99 -2.27 5.35 -24.22
C GLU A 99 -2.33 4.70 -25.62
N HIS A 100 -2.39 5.54 -26.65
CA HIS A 100 -2.60 5.12 -28.04
C HIS A 100 -1.29 4.73 -28.76
N TYR A 101 -0.67 3.61 -28.38
CA TYR A 101 0.59 3.14 -29.00
C TYR A 101 0.43 2.54 -30.41
N ASN A 102 -0.80 2.23 -30.84
CA ASN A 102 -1.09 1.47 -32.06
C ASN A 102 -1.63 2.32 -33.22
N ASP A 103 -1.75 3.64 -33.07
CA ASP A 103 -2.07 4.50 -34.21
C ASP A 103 -0.86 4.55 -35.13
N LYS A 104 -1.00 4.06 -36.36
CA LYS A 104 0.06 4.01 -37.40
C LYS A 104 0.50 5.40 -37.90
N GLY A 105 0.39 6.44 -37.07
CA GLY A 105 0.82 7.80 -37.34
C GLY A 105 2.24 8.05 -36.83
N VAL A 106 2.88 9.07 -37.41
CA VAL A 106 4.23 9.57 -37.06
C VAL A 106 4.27 10.19 -35.65
N ASP A 107 3.12 10.36 -35.01
CA ASP A 107 2.92 11.07 -33.75
C ASP A 107 2.47 10.09 -32.64
N ASN A 108 3.28 9.05 -32.40
CA ASN A 108 3.06 8.02 -31.38
C ASN A 108 3.48 8.50 -29.98
N ASP A 109 3.23 9.79 -29.71
CA ASP A 109 3.88 10.54 -28.65
C ASP A 109 3.01 10.60 -27.39
N SER A 110 3.15 9.60 -26.52
CA SER A 110 2.42 9.59 -25.25
C SER A 110 2.96 10.65 -24.30
N SER A 111 2.11 11.63 -23.97
CA SER A 111 2.44 12.67 -22.99
C SER A 111 2.74 12.09 -21.60
N LEU A 112 2.04 11.01 -21.22
CA LEU A 112 2.23 10.32 -19.96
C LEU A 112 3.55 9.53 -19.93
N GLU A 113 3.86 8.78 -20.99
CA GLU A 113 5.14 8.06 -21.12
C GLU A 113 6.33 9.01 -20.98
N LYS A 114 6.31 10.11 -21.75
CA LYS A 114 7.37 11.14 -21.69
C LYS A 114 7.51 11.75 -20.30
N PHE A 115 6.38 12.07 -19.66
CA PHE A 115 6.37 12.62 -18.32
C PHE A 115 6.99 11.64 -17.32
N LEU A 116 6.55 10.38 -17.30
CA LEU A 116 7.07 9.38 -16.37
C LEU A 116 8.56 9.12 -16.59
N ILE A 117 9.00 9.01 -17.84
CA ILE A 117 10.42 8.83 -18.17
C ILE A 117 11.24 10.04 -17.69
N ASN A 118 10.78 11.27 -17.96
CA ASN A 118 11.47 12.50 -17.55
C ASN A 118 11.64 12.60 -16.03
N ARG A 119 10.59 12.33 -15.27
CA ARG A 119 10.66 12.35 -13.79
C ARG A 119 11.56 11.21 -13.28
N SER A 120 11.45 10.02 -13.87
CA SER A 120 12.19 8.82 -13.46
C SER A 120 13.69 8.91 -13.70
N TYR A 121 14.15 9.44 -14.85
CA TYR A 121 15.59 9.63 -15.03
C TYR A 121 16.12 10.81 -14.23
N SER A 122 15.27 11.75 -13.78
CA SER A 122 15.73 12.91 -13.02
C SER A 122 15.92 12.59 -11.53
N ASN A 123 15.12 11.66 -10.99
CA ASN A 123 15.18 11.24 -9.60
C ASN A 123 15.49 9.73 -9.49
N PRO A 124 16.65 9.33 -8.93
CA PRO A 124 17.05 7.93 -8.82
C PRO A 124 16.07 7.03 -8.04
N VAL A 125 15.39 7.56 -7.03
CA VAL A 125 14.40 6.82 -6.23
C VAL A 125 13.17 6.52 -7.08
N LEU A 126 12.63 7.53 -7.76
CA LEU A 126 11.54 7.35 -8.74
C LEU A 126 11.94 6.39 -9.85
N GLY A 127 13.13 6.57 -10.43
CA GLY A 127 13.66 5.72 -11.50
C GLY A 127 13.79 4.24 -11.10
N ASN A 128 14.15 3.95 -9.85
CA ASN A 128 14.18 2.59 -9.31
C ASN A 128 12.77 1.97 -9.29
N TYR A 129 11.79 2.64 -8.70
CA TYR A 129 10.43 2.11 -8.63
C TYR A 129 9.78 2.01 -10.01
N PHE A 130 9.95 3.02 -10.86
CA PHE A 130 9.46 3.00 -12.23
C PHE A 130 10.01 1.81 -13.02
N HIS A 131 11.32 1.56 -12.93
CA HIS A 131 11.95 0.39 -13.56
C HIS A 131 11.27 -0.91 -13.12
N TRP A 132 11.17 -1.16 -11.81
CA TRP A 132 10.60 -2.41 -11.31
C TRP A 132 9.11 -2.57 -11.63
N TYR A 133 8.33 -1.49 -11.62
CA TYR A 133 6.91 -1.54 -11.98
C TYR A 133 6.71 -1.89 -13.45
N VAL A 134 7.53 -1.31 -14.34
CA VAL A 134 7.51 -1.63 -15.77
C VAL A 134 8.00 -3.05 -16.03
N MET A 135 9.06 -3.51 -15.35
CA MET A 135 9.60 -4.86 -15.53
C MET A 135 8.60 -5.95 -15.18
N VAL A 136 7.79 -5.76 -14.13
CA VAL A 136 6.73 -6.70 -13.77
C VAL A 136 5.67 -6.78 -14.88
N GLU A 137 5.29 -5.66 -15.49
CA GLU A 137 4.35 -5.64 -16.60
C GLU A 137 4.93 -6.20 -17.90
N CYS A 138 6.25 -6.15 -18.09
CA CYS A 138 6.92 -6.84 -19.21
C CYS A 138 6.74 -8.36 -19.16
N GLU A 139 6.44 -8.97 -18.01
CA GLU A 139 6.15 -10.41 -17.94
C GLU A 139 4.74 -10.75 -18.46
N VAL A 140 3.86 -9.76 -18.64
CA VAL A 140 2.48 -9.96 -19.06
C VAL A 140 2.40 -10.03 -20.60
N PRO A 141 2.06 -11.18 -21.21
CA PRO A 141 2.17 -11.36 -22.66
C PRO A 141 1.35 -10.39 -23.50
N THR A 142 0.18 -9.96 -23.00
CA THR A 142 -0.75 -9.08 -23.73
C THR A 142 -0.26 -7.65 -23.87
N VAL A 143 0.57 -7.18 -22.93
CA VAL A 143 1.07 -5.79 -22.88
C VAL A 143 2.60 -5.70 -22.99
N HIS A 144 3.30 -6.85 -23.03
CA HIS A 144 4.76 -6.95 -23.07
C HIS A 144 5.40 -6.01 -24.09
N LYS A 145 4.92 -6.00 -25.35
CA LYS A 145 5.53 -5.20 -26.42
C LYS A 145 5.50 -3.70 -26.11
N MET A 146 4.40 -3.23 -25.51
CA MET A 146 4.24 -1.82 -25.14
C MET A 146 5.21 -1.45 -24.01
N TYR A 147 5.22 -2.22 -22.91
CA TYR A 147 6.13 -1.94 -21.79
C TYR A 147 7.61 -2.17 -22.13
N ALA A 148 7.93 -3.08 -23.06
CA ALA A 148 9.27 -3.24 -23.60
C ALA A 148 9.74 -1.98 -24.36
N LYS A 149 8.84 -1.33 -25.14
CA LYS A 149 9.12 -0.02 -25.75
C LYS A 149 9.36 1.05 -24.68
N VAL A 150 8.49 1.16 -23.67
CA VAL A 150 8.65 2.13 -22.57
C VAL A 150 9.99 1.94 -21.87
N THR A 151 10.40 0.68 -21.64
CA THR A 151 11.70 0.34 -21.05
C THR A 151 12.87 0.77 -21.95
N TYR A 152 12.75 0.54 -23.25
CA TYR A 152 13.76 0.96 -24.23
C TYR A 152 13.91 2.48 -24.25
N ASP A 153 12.80 3.22 -24.31
CA ASP A 153 12.80 4.68 -24.32
C ASP A 153 13.32 5.26 -23.00
N TYR A 154 12.98 4.65 -21.87
CA TYR A 154 13.53 5.01 -20.56
C TYR A 154 15.05 4.86 -20.53
N PHE A 155 15.58 3.71 -20.98
CA PHE A 155 17.02 3.51 -20.99
C PHE A 155 17.74 4.43 -21.98
N ASN A 156 17.17 4.71 -23.15
CA ASN A 156 17.73 5.68 -24.08
C ASN A 156 17.81 7.07 -23.44
N ALA A 157 16.72 7.55 -22.85
CA ALA A 157 16.70 8.83 -22.16
C ALA A 157 17.67 8.86 -20.97
N LEU A 158 17.78 7.76 -20.23
CA LEU A 158 18.71 7.64 -19.10
C LEU A 158 20.17 7.78 -19.54
N MET A 159 20.55 7.26 -20.72
CA MET A 159 21.92 7.34 -21.22
C MET A 159 22.36 8.78 -21.57
N GLU A 160 21.41 9.67 -21.88
CA GLU A 160 21.68 11.08 -22.18
C GLU A 160 21.93 11.92 -20.92
N VAL A 161 21.66 11.38 -19.72
CA VAL A 161 21.82 12.10 -18.45
C VAL A 161 23.18 11.78 -17.82
N GLN A 162 23.79 12.77 -17.16
CA GLN A 162 25.02 12.57 -16.40
C GLN A 162 24.87 11.43 -15.37
N GLY A 163 25.83 10.49 -15.36
CA GLY A 163 25.77 9.31 -14.50
C GLY A 163 24.72 8.26 -14.93
N GLY A 164 24.05 8.45 -16.06
CA GLY A 164 23.05 7.53 -16.61
C GLY A 164 23.55 6.11 -16.82
N HIS A 165 24.76 5.97 -17.39
CA HIS A 165 25.39 4.66 -17.59
C HIS A 165 25.64 3.92 -16.26
N VAL A 166 25.96 4.65 -15.18
CA VAL A 166 26.17 4.05 -13.85
C VAL A 166 24.83 3.53 -13.32
N ARG A 167 23.78 4.37 -13.34
CA ARG A 167 22.44 3.97 -12.89
C ARG A 167 21.86 2.80 -13.68
N ARG A 168 22.09 2.77 -15.00
CA ARG A 168 21.72 1.61 -15.83
C ARG A 168 22.47 0.34 -15.40
N GLY A 169 23.75 0.47 -15.06
CA GLY A 169 24.55 -0.62 -14.50
C GLY A 169 23.99 -1.11 -13.16
N GLU A 170 23.66 -0.18 -12.25
CA GLU A 170 23.05 -0.50 -10.95
C GLU A 170 21.72 -1.28 -11.12
N LEU A 171 20.81 -0.82 -11.99
CA LEU A 171 19.54 -1.53 -12.25
C LEU A 171 19.78 -2.96 -12.80
N ARG A 172 20.83 -3.16 -13.62
CA ARG A 172 21.20 -4.48 -14.10
C ARG A 172 21.75 -5.39 -12.98
N GLU A 173 22.59 -4.84 -12.10
CA GLU A 173 23.11 -5.58 -10.94
C GLU A 173 22.00 -5.90 -9.93
N GLN A 174 21.02 -5.01 -9.75
CA GLN A 174 19.81 -5.31 -9.00
C GLN A 174 19.07 -6.52 -9.58
N GLY A 175 18.86 -6.57 -10.90
CA GLY A 175 18.26 -7.73 -11.56
C GLY A 175 19.05 -9.03 -11.31
N THR A 176 20.37 -8.96 -11.34
CA THR A 176 21.27 -10.10 -11.05
C THR A 176 21.14 -10.55 -9.58
N LEU A 177 21.03 -9.62 -8.64
CA LEU A 177 20.78 -9.93 -7.23
C LEU A 177 19.44 -10.67 -7.04
N ILE A 178 18.36 -10.17 -7.64
CA ILE A 178 17.04 -10.82 -7.57
C ILE A 178 17.09 -12.22 -8.16
N GLN A 179 17.69 -12.40 -9.34
CA GLN A 179 17.82 -13.72 -9.97
C GLN A 179 18.54 -14.72 -9.06
N LYS A 180 19.63 -14.31 -8.41
CA LYS A 180 20.38 -15.17 -7.47
C LYS A 180 19.55 -15.51 -6.25
N LEU A 181 18.84 -14.55 -5.66
CA LEU A 181 17.94 -14.82 -4.53
C LEU A 181 16.81 -15.79 -4.92
N THR A 182 16.26 -15.68 -6.13
CA THR A 182 15.27 -16.62 -6.67
C THR A 182 15.84 -18.03 -6.79
N GLN A 183 17.06 -18.19 -7.29
CA GLN A 183 17.75 -19.48 -7.38
C GLN A 183 17.97 -20.10 -5.99
N VAL A 184 18.48 -19.32 -5.03
CA VAL A 184 18.67 -19.77 -3.65
C VAL A 184 17.34 -20.20 -3.03
N SER A 185 16.29 -19.39 -3.17
CA SER A 185 14.97 -19.73 -2.66
C SER A 185 14.41 -21.04 -3.25
N THR A 186 14.65 -21.27 -4.54
CA THR A 186 14.24 -22.50 -5.23
C THR A 186 15.02 -23.71 -4.74
N GLU A 187 16.35 -23.60 -4.61
CA GLU A 187 17.21 -24.65 -4.07
C GLU A 187 16.75 -25.04 -2.66
N ILE A 188 16.57 -24.06 -1.77
CA ILE A 188 16.15 -24.29 -0.38
C ILE A 188 14.77 -24.95 -0.30
N ARG A 189 13.83 -24.57 -1.17
CA ARG A 189 12.50 -25.18 -1.24
C ARG A 189 12.57 -26.64 -1.69
N SER A 190 13.46 -26.97 -2.63
CA SER A 190 13.62 -28.32 -3.18
C SER A 190 14.18 -29.35 -2.18
N ILE A 191 14.88 -28.88 -1.14
CA ILE A 191 15.46 -29.74 -0.10
C ILE A 191 14.34 -30.44 0.69
N LYS A 192 14.42 -31.77 0.80
CA LYS A 192 13.45 -32.61 1.54
C LYS A 192 13.78 -32.79 3.03
N GLU A 193 14.70 -31.98 3.55
CA GLU A 193 15.12 -32.03 4.94
C GLU A 193 14.35 -31.05 5.84
N GLY A 194 14.46 -31.25 7.15
CA GLY A 194 13.88 -30.38 8.15
C GLY A 194 14.41 -28.94 8.08
N ARG A 195 13.61 -28.01 8.60
CA ARG A 195 13.84 -26.56 8.56
C ARG A 195 15.24 -26.14 9.04
N ASN A 196 15.78 -26.73 10.10
CA ASN A 196 17.09 -26.35 10.63
C ASN A 196 18.20 -26.63 9.61
N LYS A 197 18.21 -27.81 8.98
CA LYS A 197 19.17 -28.15 7.92
C LYS A 197 19.04 -27.24 6.69
N LYS A 198 17.80 -26.86 6.34
CA LYS A 198 17.57 -25.85 5.29
C LYS A 198 18.18 -24.49 5.65
N ILE A 199 18.08 -24.07 6.91
CA ILE A 199 18.71 -22.83 7.39
C ILE A 199 20.24 -22.95 7.32
N ASP A 200 20.82 -24.07 7.75
CA ASP A 200 22.27 -24.30 7.68
C ASP A 200 22.75 -24.25 6.22
N ARG A 201 22.00 -24.86 5.30
CA ARG A 201 22.28 -24.79 3.86
C ARG A 201 22.16 -23.38 3.31
N LEU A 202 21.12 -22.62 3.70
CA LEU A 202 20.97 -21.21 3.32
C LEU A 202 22.18 -20.40 3.78
N LYS A 203 22.59 -20.54 5.04
CA LYS A 203 23.77 -19.87 5.59
C LYS A 203 25.05 -20.22 4.84
N ALA A 204 25.25 -21.48 4.50
CA ALA A 204 26.40 -21.92 3.71
C ALA A 204 26.43 -21.29 2.31
N ILE A 205 25.28 -21.20 1.63
CA ILE A 205 25.20 -20.58 0.29
C ILE A 205 25.44 -19.06 0.38
N LEU A 206 24.84 -18.38 1.35
CA LEU A 206 25.00 -16.94 1.54
C LEU A 206 26.42 -16.55 2.02
N GLY A 207 27.09 -17.46 2.74
CA GLY A 207 28.43 -17.25 3.29
C GLY A 207 29.58 -17.72 2.41
N ASP A 208 29.32 -18.31 1.24
CA ASP A 208 30.37 -18.74 0.32
C ASP A 208 31.16 -17.52 -0.20
N PRO A 209 32.47 -17.39 0.10
CA PRO A 209 33.29 -16.28 -0.40
C PRO A 209 33.47 -16.28 -1.92
N LYS A 210 33.26 -17.43 -2.57
CA LYS A 210 33.22 -17.52 -4.04
C LYS A 210 31.87 -17.11 -4.60
N GLY A 211 30.84 -17.08 -3.76
CA GLY A 211 29.51 -16.59 -4.07
C GLY A 211 29.47 -15.07 -4.08
N SER A 212 28.60 -14.50 -4.91
CA SER A 212 28.46 -13.04 -5.05
C SER A 212 27.45 -12.41 -4.07
N LEU A 213 26.96 -13.17 -3.08
CA LEU A 213 25.93 -12.72 -2.15
C LEU A 213 26.52 -12.33 -0.78
N HIS A 214 27.66 -12.93 -0.40
CA HIS A 214 28.35 -12.61 0.84
C HIS A 214 28.81 -11.15 0.86
N SER A 215 29.48 -10.71 -0.21
CA SER A 215 29.90 -9.33 -0.44
C SER A 215 29.85 -8.99 -1.93
N PHE A 216 29.43 -7.78 -2.25
CA PHE A 216 29.35 -7.24 -3.59
C PHE A 216 29.50 -5.71 -3.58
N PRO A 217 29.81 -5.06 -4.71
CA PRO A 217 29.89 -3.60 -4.78
C PRO A 217 28.61 -2.93 -4.27
N ALA A 218 28.73 -1.79 -3.60
CA ALA A 218 27.59 -1.09 -3.02
C ALA A 218 26.50 -0.83 -4.09
N LEU A 219 25.28 -1.26 -3.78
CA LEU A 219 24.15 -1.28 -4.71
C LEU A 219 22.91 -0.69 -4.03
N PRO A 220 22.19 0.27 -4.64
CA PRO A 220 20.89 0.69 -4.14
C PRO A 220 19.95 -0.52 -4.06
N LEU A 221 19.30 -0.74 -2.91
CA LEU A 221 18.41 -1.87 -2.71
C LEU A 221 17.10 -1.65 -3.51
N PRO A 222 16.62 -2.61 -4.31
CA PRO A 222 15.37 -2.46 -5.07
C PRO A 222 14.18 -2.00 -4.23
N LEU A 223 14.00 -2.64 -3.06
CA LEU A 223 12.91 -2.36 -2.13
C LEU A 223 12.98 -0.93 -1.54
N ASP A 224 14.19 -0.44 -1.30
CA ASP A 224 14.47 0.86 -0.72
C ASP A 224 15.73 1.48 -1.33
N PRO A 225 15.61 2.24 -2.44
CA PRO A 225 16.76 2.77 -3.17
C PRO A 225 17.54 3.84 -2.37
N THR A 226 17.03 4.28 -1.21
CA THR A 226 17.78 5.15 -0.29
C THR A 226 18.83 4.40 0.52
N LYS A 227 18.77 3.05 0.52
CA LYS A 227 19.72 2.17 1.22
C LYS A 227 20.65 1.52 0.21
N LYS A 228 21.96 1.75 0.35
CA LYS A 228 22.99 1.05 -0.41
C LYS A 228 23.48 -0.15 0.37
N VAL A 229 23.32 -1.35 -0.21
CA VAL A 229 23.72 -2.63 0.39
C VAL A 229 24.98 -3.16 -0.29
N CYS A 230 25.87 -3.80 0.46
CA CYS A 230 27.17 -4.30 -0.02
C CYS A 230 27.43 -5.78 0.33
N GLY A 231 26.43 -6.48 0.87
CA GLY A 231 26.54 -7.89 1.23
C GLY A 231 25.33 -8.39 2.00
N ILE A 232 25.37 -9.68 2.35
CA ILE A 232 24.38 -10.36 3.18
C ILE A 232 25.08 -11.00 4.37
N ILE A 233 24.54 -10.82 5.57
CA ILE A 233 25.01 -11.44 6.81
C ILE A 233 24.35 -12.83 6.93
N PRO A 234 25.08 -13.94 6.71
CA PRO A 234 24.48 -15.27 6.68
C PRO A 234 23.92 -15.66 8.04
N GLU A 235 24.65 -15.37 9.13
CA GLU A 235 24.28 -15.80 10.47
C GLU A 235 22.97 -15.20 11.00
N LYS A 236 22.60 -14.02 10.50
CA LYS A 236 21.35 -13.32 10.84
C LYS A 236 20.22 -13.57 9.82
N SER A 237 20.50 -14.33 8.78
CA SER A 237 19.53 -14.74 7.77
C SER A 237 18.84 -16.05 8.17
N GLY A 238 17.66 -16.31 7.62
CA GLY A 238 16.84 -17.46 7.99
C GLY A 238 15.66 -17.70 7.06
N ILE A 239 14.75 -18.57 7.49
CA ILE A 239 13.55 -18.97 6.71
C ILE A 239 12.33 -18.72 7.61
N PHE A 240 11.20 -18.25 7.09
CA PHE A 240 9.95 -18.10 7.87
C PHE A 240 9.17 -19.42 7.97
N ASN A 241 8.39 -19.60 9.04
CA ASN A 241 7.63 -20.83 9.29
C ASN A 241 6.27 -20.75 8.60
N SER A 242 6.28 -20.78 7.25
CA SER A 242 5.10 -20.73 6.38
C SER A 242 5.27 -21.74 5.24
N ASN A 243 4.16 -22.14 4.61
CA ASN A 243 4.13 -23.12 3.52
C ASN A 243 5.07 -22.75 2.36
N LEU A 244 5.11 -21.47 1.98
CA LEU A 244 5.97 -20.98 0.90
C LEU A 244 7.43 -20.75 1.32
N GLN A 245 7.76 -20.95 2.60
CA GLN A 245 9.10 -20.82 3.18
C GLN A 245 9.85 -19.52 2.77
N PRO A 246 9.28 -18.31 2.97
CA PRO A 246 9.97 -17.06 2.64
C PRO A 246 11.34 -16.94 3.30
N LEU A 247 12.30 -16.32 2.63
CA LEU A 247 13.65 -16.11 3.17
C LEU A 247 13.69 -14.79 3.95
N LYS A 248 14.28 -14.81 5.16
CA LYS A 248 14.73 -13.60 5.86
C LYS A 248 16.18 -13.36 5.48
N ILE A 249 16.44 -12.29 4.74
CA ILE A 249 17.78 -11.88 4.30
C ILE A 249 18.20 -10.67 5.12
N MET A 250 19.35 -10.76 5.80
CA MET A 250 19.93 -9.62 6.51
C MET A 250 20.98 -8.96 5.63
N PHE A 251 20.64 -7.84 4.99
CA PHE A 251 21.63 -7.06 4.24
C PHE A 251 22.49 -6.23 5.19
N ILE A 252 23.75 -6.02 4.80
CA ILE A 252 24.62 -5.00 5.38
C ILE A 252 24.71 -3.81 4.43
N CYS A 253 24.51 -2.62 4.98
CA CYS A 253 24.60 -1.37 4.27
C CYS A 253 26.03 -0.84 4.24
N GLU A 254 26.31 0.05 3.28
CA GLU A 254 27.61 0.71 3.13
C GLU A 254 28.02 1.52 4.37
N ASP A 255 27.04 2.04 5.11
CA ASP A 255 27.21 2.76 6.38
C ASP A 255 27.39 1.83 7.60
N GLY A 256 27.43 0.51 7.38
CA GLY A 256 27.55 -0.52 8.43
C GLY A 256 26.22 -0.90 9.10
N ASN A 257 25.11 -0.24 8.77
CA ASN A 257 23.81 -0.59 9.32
C ASN A 257 23.24 -1.88 8.73
N GLU A 258 22.37 -2.54 9.50
CA GLU A 258 21.70 -3.77 9.07
C GLU A 258 20.30 -3.45 8.51
N TYR A 259 19.95 -4.07 7.37
CA TYR A 259 18.65 -3.88 6.73
C TYR A 259 17.97 -5.22 6.46
N PRO A 260 17.05 -5.66 7.34
CA PRO A 260 16.40 -6.95 7.20
C PRO A 260 15.27 -6.89 6.15
N VAL A 261 15.27 -7.87 5.25
CA VAL A 261 14.30 -7.99 4.16
C VAL A 261 13.72 -9.41 4.14
N ILE A 262 12.44 -9.52 3.82
CA ILE A 262 11.79 -10.78 3.49
C ILE A 262 11.78 -10.92 1.98
N PHE A 263 12.35 -12.00 1.46
CA PHE A 263 12.26 -12.37 0.05
C PHE A 263 11.27 -13.53 -0.11
N LYS A 264 10.21 -13.31 -0.90
CA LYS A 264 9.17 -14.30 -1.20
C LYS A 264 9.28 -14.75 -2.64
N THR A 265 9.02 -16.05 -2.86
CA THR A 265 8.90 -16.68 -4.18
C THR A 265 7.65 -17.56 -4.23
N GLY A 266 7.05 -17.75 -5.40
CA GLY A 266 5.80 -18.50 -5.59
C GLY A 266 4.54 -17.77 -5.12
N ASP A 267 4.59 -16.44 -4.99
CA ASP A 267 3.46 -15.60 -4.58
C ASP A 267 3.49 -14.25 -5.32
N ASP A 268 2.32 -13.72 -5.66
CA ASP A 268 2.17 -12.45 -6.37
C ASP A 268 2.01 -11.30 -5.38
N LEU A 269 3.09 -10.56 -5.13
CA LEU A 269 3.09 -9.48 -4.14
C LEU A 269 2.44 -8.17 -4.64
N ARG A 270 1.92 -8.11 -5.88
CA ARG A 270 1.29 -6.88 -6.38
C ARG A 270 0.06 -6.51 -5.56
N GLN A 271 -0.66 -7.49 -5.02
CA GLN A 271 -1.80 -7.25 -4.14
C GLN A 271 -1.36 -6.58 -2.82
N ASP A 272 -0.41 -7.19 -2.10
CA ASP A 272 0.17 -6.62 -0.87
C ASP A 272 0.78 -5.24 -1.14
N GLN A 273 1.49 -5.09 -2.26
CA GLN A 273 2.11 -3.83 -2.66
C GLN A 273 1.06 -2.72 -2.86
N LEU A 274 -0.02 -3.00 -3.59
CA LEU A 274 -1.11 -2.04 -3.78
C LEU A 274 -1.73 -1.65 -2.43
N VAL A 275 -2.02 -2.63 -1.57
CA VAL A 275 -2.65 -2.35 -0.27
C VAL A 275 -1.75 -1.49 0.59
N ILE A 276 -0.47 -1.84 0.71
CA ILE A 276 0.51 -1.05 1.45
C ILE A 276 0.67 0.37 0.89
N GLN A 277 0.68 0.52 -0.44
CA GLN A 277 0.75 1.82 -1.07
C GLN A 277 -0.49 2.68 -0.71
N ILE A 278 -1.68 2.08 -0.72
CA ILE A 278 -2.91 2.78 -0.30
C ILE A 278 -2.88 3.11 1.19
N ILE A 279 -2.34 2.23 2.04
CA ILE A 279 -2.13 2.52 3.48
C ILE A 279 -1.18 3.71 3.65
N LEU A 280 -0.06 3.75 2.92
CA LEU A 280 0.87 4.87 2.94
C LEU A 280 0.21 6.17 2.48
N LEU A 281 -0.61 6.12 1.44
CA LEU A 281 -1.39 7.27 1.00
C LEU A 281 -2.36 7.75 2.09
N MET A 282 -3.15 6.84 2.66
CA MET A 282 -4.09 7.17 3.74
C MET A 282 -3.37 7.78 4.94
N ASP A 283 -2.21 7.25 5.32
CA ASP A 283 -1.33 7.81 6.36
C ASP A 283 -0.91 9.24 6.02
N LYS A 284 -0.42 9.49 4.80
CA LYS A 284 -0.03 10.83 4.35
C LYS A 284 -1.19 11.82 4.32
N LEU A 285 -2.38 11.39 3.90
CA LEU A 285 -3.59 12.22 3.91
C LEU A 285 -3.99 12.61 5.34
N MET A 286 -3.91 11.68 6.29
CA MET A 286 -4.19 11.97 7.70
C MET A 286 -3.10 12.87 8.31
N GLN A 287 -1.83 12.66 7.98
CA GLN A 287 -0.73 13.53 8.43
C GLN A 287 -0.85 14.96 7.90
N LYS A 288 -1.34 15.15 6.66
CA LYS A 288 -1.64 16.50 6.10
C LYS A 288 -2.71 17.25 6.92
N GLU A 289 -3.57 16.53 7.63
CA GLU A 289 -4.58 17.06 8.57
C GLU A 289 -4.12 17.02 10.04
N ASN A 290 -2.80 16.89 10.28
CA ASN A 290 -2.18 16.77 11.61
C ASN A 290 -2.65 15.55 12.45
N LEU A 291 -3.13 14.50 11.78
CA LEU A 291 -3.54 13.25 12.41
C LEU A 291 -2.49 12.16 12.18
N ASP A 292 -1.48 12.12 13.04
CA ASP A 292 -0.51 11.01 13.07
C ASP A 292 -1.08 9.82 13.87
N LEU A 293 -1.48 8.77 13.15
CA LEU A 293 -1.99 7.54 13.75
C LEU A 293 -0.91 6.48 14.00
N LYS A 294 0.37 6.81 13.85
CA LYS A 294 1.48 5.87 14.07
C LYS A 294 1.30 4.59 13.24
N LEU A 295 0.97 4.75 11.97
CA LEU A 295 0.89 3.64 11.04
C LEU A 295 2.29 3.16 10.66
N SER A 296 2.44 1.87 10.35
CA SER A 296 3.70 1.28 9.92
C SER A 296 3.56 0.71 8.50
N PRO A 297 3.44 1.56 7.46
CA PRO A 297 3.41 1.11 6.06
C PRO A 297 4.80 0.60 5.66
N TYR A 298 5.07 -0.67 5.95
CA TYR A 298 6.32 -1.34 5.59
C TYR A 298 6.46 -1.44 4.07
N LYS A 299 7.67 -1.33 3.52
CA LYS A 299 7.87 -1.36 2.06
C LYS A 299 7.57 -2.75 1.49
N VAL A 300 6.92 -2.78 0.31
CA VAL A 300 6.69 -4.00 -0.48
C VAL A 300 7.01 -3.68 -1.94
N LEU A 301 7.72 -4.58 -2.61
CA LEU A 301 8.03 -4.47 -4.03
C LEU A 301 7.91 -5.84 -4.70
N ALA A 302 6.95 -5.99 -5.61
CA ALA A 302 6.96 -7.06 -6.58
C ALA A 302 8.13 -6.82 -7.56
N THR A 303 8.94 -7.85 -7.75
CA THR A 303 10.10 -7.82 -8.67
C THR A 303 9.89 -8.70 -9.89
N GLY A 304 8.81 -9.47 -9.88
CA GLY A 304 8.29 -10.30 -10.98
C GLY A 304 6.89 -10.78 -10.60
N SER A 305 6.28 -11.61 -11.44
CA SER A 305 4.93 -12.15 -11.24
C SER A 305 4.80 -13.12 -10.06
N GLU A 306 5.89 -13.78 -9.66
CA GLU A 306 5.90 -14.77 -8.59
C GLU A 306 6.97 -14.51 -7.52
N HIS A 307 7.59 -13.34 -7.49
CA HIS A 307 8.59 -13.02 -6.48
C HIS A 307 8.67 -11.53 -6.15
N GLY A 308 9.09 -11.26 -4.92
CA GLY A 308 9.24 -9.89 -4.44
C GLY A 308 9.88 -9.79 -3.07
N LEU A 309 10.04 -8.54 -2.65
CA LEU A 309 10.71 -8.13 -1.44
C LEU A 309 9.69 -7.45 -0.51
N MET A 310 9.81 -7.70 0.78
CA MET A 310 9.05 -6.99 1.82
C MET A 310 10.01 -6.53 2.91
N GLN A 311 9.82 -5.34 3.44
CA GLN A 311 10.60 -4.86 4.58
C GLN A 311 10.25 -5.70 5.80
N PHE A 312 11.26 -6.18 6.52
CA PHE A 312 11.04 -6.84 7.79
C PHE A 312 10.99 -5.79 8.92
N VAL A 313 9.85 -5.67 9.58
CA VAL A 313 9.70 -4.83 10.78
C VAL A 313 9.81 -5.72 12.03
N PRO A 314 10.78 -5.47 12.93
CA PRO A 314 10.93 -6.24 14.16
C PRO A 314 9.67 -6.23 15.02
N SER A 315 8.97 -7.35 15.07
CA SER A 315 7.63 -7.45 15.68
C SER A 315 7.31 -8.91 16.02
N MET A 316 6.20 -9.10 16.75
CA MET A 316 5.64 -10.42 17.07
C MET A 316 4.15 -10.45 16.71
N SER A 317 3.64 -11.59 16.26
CA SER A 317 2.19 -11.72 16.09
C SER A 317 1.48 -11.67 17.44
N LEU A 318 0.24 -11.16 17.49
CA LEU A 318 -0.54 -11.13 18.72
C LEU A 318 -0.68 -12.54 19.31
N ALA A 319 -0.85 -13.58 18.48
CA ALA A 319 -0.86 -14.96 18.95
C ALA A 319 0.44 -15.34 19.68
N ALA A 320 1.60 -14.98 19.12
CA ALA A 320 2.90 -15.24 19.75
C ALA A 320 3.11 -14.41 21.02
N VAL A 321 2.62 -13.16 21.06
CA VAL A 321 2.66 -12.31 22.26
C VAL A 321 1.84 -12.94 23.38
N LEU A 322 0.58 -13.28 23.12
CA LEU A 322 -0.32 -13.87 24.10
C LEU A 322 0.25 -15.18 24.67
N ASN A 323 0.78 -16.05 23.81
CA ASN A 323 1.40 -17.30 24.24
C ASN A 323 2.64 -17.11 25.15
N LYS A 324 3.43 -16.05 24.94
CA LYS A 324 4.67 -15.81 25.70
C LYS A 324 4.49 -14.87 26.91
N HIS A 325 3.39 -14.13 26.97
CA HIS A 325 3.17 -13.05 27.94
C HIS A 325 1.85 -13.22 28.69
N GLN A 326 1.61 -14.43 29.24
CA GLN A 326 0.48 -14.72 30.14
C GLN A 326 -0.89 -14.30 29.55
N ASN A 327 -1.08 -14.48 28.25
CA ASN A 327 -2.28 -14.09 27.53
C ASN A 327 -2.64 -12.58 27.69
N SER A 328 -1.63 -11.72 27.78
CA SER A 328 -1.80 -10.27 27.97
C SER A 328 -0.84 -9.46 27.11
N LEU A 329 -1.39 -8.60 26.24
CA LEU A 329 -0.60 -7.62 25.49
C LEU A 329 -0.02 -6.54 26.42
N LEU A 330 -0.69 -6.25 27.53
CA LEU A 330 -0.21 -5.27 28.49
C LEU A 330 1.07 -5.75 29.19
N GLU A 331 1.16 -7.04 29.54
CA GLU A 331 2.38 -7.63 30.12
C GLU A 331 3.56 -7.63 29.14
N TYR A 332 3.28 -7.73 27.84
CA TYR A 332 4.29 -7.51 26.81
C TYR A 332 4.85 -6.09 26.86
N PHE A 333 3.99 -5.07 26.87
CA PHE A 333 4.45 -3.69 26.97
C PHE A 333 5.19 -3.39 28.28
N LYS A 334 4.69 -3.86 29.43
CA LYS A 334 5.36 -3.68 30.73
C LYS A 334 6.77 -4.26 30.74
N LYS A 335 6.96 -5.42 30.10
CA LYS A 335 8.28 -6.07 30.03
C LYS A 335 9.30 -5.25 29.23
N HIS A 336 8.86 -4.59 28.16
CA HIS A 336 9.73 -3.85 27.27
C HIS A 336 9.90 -2.37 27.66
N HIS A 337 8.84 -1.74 28.19
CA HIS A 337 8.78 -0.32 28.52
C HIS A 337 8.04 -0.08 29.86
N PRO A 338 8.60 -0.54 31.00
CA PRO A 338 7.99 -0.34 32.30
C PRO A 338 8.00 1.14 32.70
N ASN A 339 6.93 1.60 33.33
CA ASN A 339 6.89 2.90 34.00
C ASN A 339 6.31 2.72 35.41
N SER A 340 7.06 3.13 36.43
CA SER A 340 6.70 3.02 37.85
C SER A 340 6.26 4.34 38.49
N GLU A 341 5.99 5.37 37.68
CA GLU A 341 5.53 6.67 38.18
C GLU A 341 4.21 6.55 38.95
N PRO A 342 4.09 7.20 40.13
CA PRO A 342 2.85 7.23 40.89
C PRO A 342 1.70 7.77 40.04
N GLY A 343 0.63 6.99 39.90
CA GLY A 343 -0.55 7.33 39.09
C GLY A 343 -0.61 6.69 37.71
N ASN A 344 0.47 6.02 37.26
CA ASN A 344 0.42 5.20 36.05
C ASN A 344 -0.26 3.85 36.32
N PHE A 345 -1.57 3.77 36.09
CA PHE A 345 -2.38 2.59 36.35
C PHE A 345 -1.91 1.33 35.59
N PHE A 346 -1.31 1.52 34.42
CA PHE A 346 -0.95 0.43 33.52
C PHE A 346 0.49 -0.06 33.72
N GLY A 347 1.34 0.70 34.41
CA GLY A 347 2.75 0.35 34.62
C GLY A 347 3.59 0.37 33.34
N VAL A 348 3.12 1.07 32.29
CA VAL A 348 3.73 1.12 30.95
C VAL A 348 3.98 2.58 30.58
N ASP A 349 5.07 2.85 29.85
CA ASP A 349 5.31 4.17 29.26
C ASP A 349 4.06 4.68 28.51
N PRO A 350 3.48 5.84 28.90
CA PRO A 350 2.31 6.41 28.23
C PRO A 350 2.48 6.59 26.72
N LYS A 351 3.70 6.85 26.23
CA LYS A 351 3.98 7.01 24.79
C LYS A 351 3.79 5.71 24.00
N VAL A 352 4.09 4.57 24.61
CA VAL A 352 3.88 3.23 24.01
C VAL A 352 2.38 2.95 23.92
N MET A 353 1.65 3.24 24.99
CA MET A 353 0.19 3.11 24.99
C MET A 353 -0.48 4.04 23.98
N GLU A 354 -0.02 5.29 23.86
CA GLU A 354 -0.51 6.23 22.86
C GLU A 354 -0.27 5.72 21.43
N THR A 355 0.94 5.23 21.14
CA THR A 355 1.30 4.64 19.85
C THR A 355 0.41 3.43 19.53
N TYR A 356 0.18 2.57 20.51
CA TYR A 356 -0.71 1.42 20.38
C TYR A 356 -2.15 1.81 20.07
N ILE A 357 -2.71 2.76 20.81
CA ILE A 357 -4.10 3.24 20.62
C ILE A 357 -4.28 3.88 19.24
N ARG A 358 -3.33 4.74 18.84
CA ARG A 358 -3.34 5.43 17.54
C ARG A 358 -3.24 4.44 16.38
N SER A 359 -2.29 3.50 16.45
CA SER A 359 -2.08 2.50 15.39
C SER A 359 -3.27 1.54 15.28
N CYS A 360 -3.85 1.11 16.39
CA CYS A 360 -5.11 0.34 16.39
C CYS A 360 -6.23 1.10 15.68
N ALA A 361 -6.45 2.36 16.02
CA ALA A 361 -7.51 3.16 15.42
C ALA A 361 -7.33 3.30 13.90
N GLY A 362 -6.11 3.62 13.46
CA GLY A 362 -5.80 3.76 12.04
C GLY A 362 -6.01 2.46 11.26
N TYR A 363 -5.44 1.34 11.71
CA TYR A 363 -5.60 0.05 11.01
C TYR A 363 -7.05 -0.46 11.06
N CYS A 364 -7.81 -0.23 12.13
CA CYS A 364 -9.24 -0.57 12.18
C CYS A 364 -10.03 0.17 11.07
N VAL A 365 -9.85 1.49 10.94
CA VAL A 365 -10.53 2.29 9.91
C VAL A 365 -10.10 1.87 8.50
N ILE A 366 -8.80 1.75 8.27
CA ILE A 366 -8.24 1.38 6.97
C ILE A 366 -8.73 0.00 6.54
N THR A 367 -8.66 -1.01 7.42
CA THR A 367 -9.06 -2.37 7.06
C THR A 367 -10.56 -2.51 6.81
N TYR A 368 -11.38 -1.70 7.49
CA TYR A 368 -12.80 -1.56 7.16
C TYR A 368 -13.00 -0.97 5.76
N LEU A 369 -12.35 0.17 5.45
CA LEU A 369 -12.50 0.87 4.17
C LEU A 369 -12.05 0.01 3.00
N LEU A 370 -10.93 -0.69 3.15
CA LEU A 370 -10.38 -1.59 2.12
C LEU A 370 -11.05 -2.97 2.10
N GLY A 371 -11.92 -3.26 3.08
CA GLY A 371 -12.59 -4.55 3.22
C GLY A 371 -11.59 -5.72 3.34
N VAL A 372 -10.54 -5.56 4.14
CA VAL A 372 -9.50 -6.58 4.32
C VAL A 372 -10.08 -7.77 5.08
N GLY A 373 -10.00 -8.95 4.49
CA GLY A 373 -10.47 -10.22 5.04
C GLY A 373 -9.43 -10.99 5.85
N ASP A 374 -9.83 -12.13 6.40
CA ASP A 374 -8.95 -13.10 7.05
C ASP A 374 -8.04 -12.50 8.15
N ARG A 375 -8.58 -11.56 8.93
CA ARG A 375 -7.85 -11.00 10.07
C ARG A 375 -7.96 -11.95 11.26
N HIS A 376 -6.83 -12.53 11.64
CA HIS A 376 -6.65 -13.36 12.83
C HIS A 376 -5.37 -12.94 13.57
N LEU A 377 -5.16 -13.46 14.78
CA LEU A 377 -4.09 -13.03 15.69
C LEU A 377 -2.67 -13.23 15.13
N ASP A 378 -2.47 -14.10 14.14
CA ASP A 378 -1.19 -14.25 13.44
C ASP A 378 -0.92 -13.15 12.40
N ASN A 379 -1.96 -12.54 11.84
CA ASN A 379 -1.87 -11.47 10.83
C ASN A 379 -1.76 -10.07 11.45
N LEU A 380 -1.92 -9.98 12.77
CA LEU A 380 -1.79 -8.75 13.54
C LEU A 380 -0.44 -8.79 14.24
N LEU A 381 0.47 -7.90 13.85
CA LEU A 381 1.80 -7.81 14.43
C LEU A 381 1.88 -6.63 15.40
N LEU A 382 2.62 -6.83 16.48
CA LEU A 382 2.87 -5.84 17.52
C LEU A 382 4.38 -5.68 17.73
N SER A 383 4.82 -4.43 17.68
CA SER A 383 6.20 -4.03 17.96
C SER A 383 6.36 -3.65 19.44
N PRO A 384 7.57 -3.76 20.02
CA PRO A 384 7.81 -3.42 21.42
C PRO A 384 7.44 -1.98 21.78
N ASP A 385 7.59 -1.05 20.83
CA ASP A 385 7.32 0.38 20.98
C ASP A 385 5.83 0.77 20.84
N GLY A 386 4.95 -0.22 20.69
CA GLY A 386 3.50 -0.01 20.64
C GLY A 386 2.90 -0.03 19.24
N HIS A 387 3.69 -0.03 18.16
CA HIS A 387 3.12 -0.06 16.80
C HIS A 387 2.40 -1.40 16.55
N LEU A 388 1.09 -1.33 16.34
CA LEU A 388 0.28 -2.44 15.82
C LEU A 388 0.10 -2.26 14.31
N PHE A 389 0.33 -3.31 13.53
CA PHE A 389 0.13 -3.28 12.10
C PHE A 389 -0.31 -4.64 11.56
N HIS A 390 -0.95 -4.61 10.40
CA HIS A 390 -1.49 -5.80 9.76
C HIS A 390 -0.52 -6.28 8.66
N VAL A 391 -0.36 -7.60 8.53
CA VAL A 391 0.40 -8.24 7.45
C VAL A 391 -0.47 -9.23 6.70
N ASP A 392 -0.02 -9.66 5.52
CA ASP A 392 -0.70 -10.61 4.63
C ASP A 392 -2.04 -10.05 4.15
N PHE A 393 -2.08 -9.49 2.94
CA PHE A 393 -3.31 -8.93 2.37
C PHE A 393 -3.91 -9.82 1.29
N GLY A 394 -3.82 -11.16 1.45
CA GLY A 394 -4.36 -12.12 0.49
C GLY A 394 -5.87 -12.05 0.24
N PHE A 395 -6.64 -11.39 1.11
CA PHE A 395 -8.07 -11.13 0.94
C PHE A 395 -8.40 -9.64 1.13
N ILE A 396 -8.88 -8.99 0.07
CA ILE A 396 -9.29 -7.58 0.08
C ILE A 396 -10.68 -7.37 -0.55
N LEU A 397 -11.19 -6.14 -0.49
CA LEU A 397 -12.43 -5.73 -1.15
C LEU A 397 -13.64 -6.58 -0.72
N GLY A 398 -13.70 -6.90 0.57
CA GLY A 398 -14.79 -7.62 1.22
C GLY A 398 -14.75 -9.14 1.06
N ARG A 399 -13.69 -9.69 0.43
CA ARG A 399 -13.47 -11.15 0.46
C ARG A 399 -13.02 -11.58 1.83
N ASP A 400 -13.51 -12.74 2.26
CA ASP A 400 -13.10 -13.37 3.50
C ASP A 400 -13.32 -14.89 3.35
N PRO A 401 -12.42 -15.75 3.83
CA PRO A 401 -12.67 -17.19 3.87
C PRO A 401 -13.80 -17.55 4.85
N LYS A 402 -14.13 -16.66 5.80
CA LYS A 402 -15.22 -16.87 6.77
C LYS A 402 -16.54 -16.32 6.21
N PRO A 403 -17.67 -17.02 6.40
CA PRO A 403 -18.96 -16.62 5.82
C PRO A 403 -19.56 -15.35 6.43
N PHE A 404 -19.26 -15.06 7.70
CA PHE A 404 -19.78 -13.89 8.43
C PHE A 404 -18.66 -13.18 9.17
N PRO A 405 -17.81 -12.44 8.45
CA PRO A 405 -16.74 -11.69 9.10
C PRO A 405 -17.33 -10.52 9.90
N PRO A 406 -16.77 -10.20 11.09
CA PRO A 406 -17.17 -9.00 11.79
C PRO A 406 -16.83 -7.76 10.94
N PRO A 407 -17.66 -6.71 11.02
CA PRO A 407 -17.48 -5.52 10.18
C PRO A 407 -16.19 -4.77 10.53
N MET A 408 -15.86 -4.68 11.82
CA MET A 408 -14.58 -4.14 12.30
C MET A 408 -13.64 -5.28 12.69
N LYS A 409 -12.37 -5.17 12.26
CA LYS A 409 -11.32 -6.14 12.58
C LYS A 409 -10.68 -5.77 13.93
N LEU A 410 -11.42 -6.01 15.00
CA LEU A 410 -11.01 -5.75 16.39
C LEU A 410 -11.16 -7.05 17.18
N CYS A 411 -10.15 -7.41 17.98
CA CYS A 411 -10.22 -8.57 18.87
C CYS A 411 -10.31 -8.14 20.33
N LYS A 412 -10.74 -9.08 21.18
CA LYS A 412 -10.94 -8.85 22.61
C LYS A 412 -9.65 -8.41 23.30
N GLU A 413 -8.54 -9.06 23.00
CA GLU A 413 -7.25 -8.83 23.63
C GLU A 413 -6.74 -7.42 23.35
N MET A 414 -7.11 -6.83 22.19
CA MET A 414 -6.80 -5.44 21.89
C MET A 414 -7.55 -4.47 22.80
N ILE A 415 -8.82 -4.74 23.06
CA ILE A 415 -9.67 -3.91 23.93
C ILE A 415 -9.22 -4.04 25.40
N GLU A 416 -8.87 -5.25 25.82
CA GLU A 416 -8.33 -5.50 27.17
C GLU A 416 -7.00 -4.78 27.38
N ALA A 417 -6.14 -4.71 26.36
CA ALA A 417 -4.89 -3.95 26.41
C ALA A 417 -5.12 -2.44 26.61
N MET A 418 -6.24 -1.90 26.10
CA MET A 418 -6.64 -0.51 26.35
C MET A 418 -7.20 -0.30 27.77
N GLY A 419 -7.44 -1.37 28.55
CA GLY A 419 -8.09 -1.31 29.86
C GLY A 419 -9.59 -1.54 29.81
N GLY A 420 -10.11 -2.09 28.71
CA GLY A 420 -11.53 -2.43 28.54
C GLY A 420 -12.38 -1.28 27.98
N ALA A 421 -13.64 -1.60 27.66
CA ALA A 421 -14.58 -0.70 26.97
C ALA A 421 -14.98 0.56 27.76
N GLY A 422 -14.73 0.59 29.07
CA GLY A 422 -14.97 1.77 29.93
C GLY A 422 -13.74 2.65 30.14
N SER A 423 -12.59 2.29 29.58
CA SER A 423 -11.32 2.99 29.84
C SER A 423 -11.20 4.31 29.06
N PRO A 424 -10.46 5.30 29.59
CA PRO A 424 -10.13 6.52 28.85
C PRO A 424 -9.38 6.24 27.53
N TYR A 425 -8.53 5.21 27.51
CA TYR A 425 -7.81 4.80 26.30
C TYR A 425 -8.72 4.23 25.22
N TYR A 426 -9.75 3.46 25.60
CA TYR A 426 -10.74 3.00 24.64
C TYR A 426 -11.59 4.16 24.09
N MET A 427 -11.95 5.14 24.92
CA MET A 427 -12.61 6.36 24.44
C MET A 427 -11.74 7.15 23.45
N ALA A 428 -10.43 7.27 23.73
CA ALA A 428 -9.47 7.89 22.82
C ALA A 428 -9.36 7.11 21.50
N PHE A 429 -9.27 5.78 21.54
CA PHE A 429 -9.31 4.91 20.36
C PHE A 429 -10.54 5.20 19.49
N GLN A 430 -11.74 5.29 20.09
CA GLN A 430 -12.97 5.59 19.36
C GLN A 430 -12.90 6.97 18.71
N GLN A 431 -12.38 7.98 19.42
CA GLN A 431 -12.25 9.33 18.87
C GLN A 431 -11.27 9.39 17.68
N TYR A 432 -10.14 8.69 17.76
CA TYR A 432 -9.21 8.57 16.63
C TYR A 432 -9.87 7.87 15.45
N CYS A 433 -10.62 6.78 15.69
CA CYS A 433 -11.39 6.09 14.67
C CYS A 433 -12.35 7.02 13.91
N TYR A 434 -13.12 7.85 14.63
CA TYR A 434 -14.06 8.79 14.01
C TYR A 434 -13.35 9.87 13.20
N THR A 435 -12.29 10.44 13.76
CA THR A 435 -11.50 11.50 13.10
C THR A 435 -10.83 10.97 11.83
N ALA A 436 -10.26 9.77 11.89
CA ALA A 436 -9.65 9.09 10.74
C ALA A 436 -10.68 8.79 9.65
N PHE A 437 -11.84 8.22 10.02
CA PHE A 437 -12.91 7.91 9.06
C PHE A 437 -13.42 9.17 8.35
N THR A 438 -13.67 10.26 9.07
CA THR A 438 -14.06 11.55 8.48
C THR A 438 -12.98 12.11 7.56
N THR A 439 -11.72 12.07 7.98
CA THR A 439 -10.59 12.58 7.18
C THR A 439 -10.44 11.82 5.87
N LEU A 440 -10.50 10.49 5.91
CA LEU A 440 -10.39 9.66 4.72
C LEU A 440 -11.62 9.80 3.81
N ARG A 441 -12.83 10.00 4.36
CA ARG A 441 -14.04 10.28 3.57
C ARG A 441 -13.93 11.54 2.72
N ARG A 442 -13.31 12.61 3.24
CA ARG A 442 -13.09 13.85 2.48
C ARG A 442 -12.15 13.65 1.28
N ASN A 443 -11.28 12.65 1.35
CA ASN A 443 -10.29 12.30 0.33
C ASN A 443 -10.66 11.02 -0.46
N ALA A 444 -11.93 10.58 -0.38
CA ALA A 444 -12.35 9.30 -0.98
C ALA A 444 -12.12 9.26 -2.50
N ASN A 445 -12.33 10.36 -3.21
CA ASN A 445 -12.18 10.42 -4.67
C ASN A 445 -10.77 10.00 -5.13
N LEU A 446 -9.73 10.51 -4.47
CA LEU A 446 -8.34 10.14 -4.76
C LEU A 446 -8.14 8.62 -4.62
N ILE A 447 -8.57 8.06 -3.49
CA ILE A 447 -8.42 6.63 -3.19
C ILE A 447 -9.19 5.79 -4.23
N LEU A 448 -10.42 6.19 -4.57
CA LEU A 448 -11.26 5.50 -5.55
C LEU A 448 -10.66 5.56 -6.95
N ASN A 449 -10.13 6.71 -7.38
CA ASN A 449 -9.48 6.87 -8.68
C ASN A 449 -8.22 6.01 -8.79
N LEU A 450 -7.45 5.87 -7.70
CA LEU A 450 -6.31 4.96 -7.68
C LEU A 450 -6.74 3.49 -7.82
N PHE A 451 -7.81 3.07 -7.14
CA PHE A 451 -8.36 1.72 -7.35
C PHE A 451 -8.89 1.53 -8.78
N ALA A 452 -9.53 2.55 -9.36
CA ALA A 452 -10.04 2.50 -10.72
C ALA A 452 -8.93 2.26 -11.76
N LEU A 453 -7.76 2.88 -11.56
CA LEU A 453 -6.59 2.67 -12.42
C LEU A 453 -5.93 1.28 -12.26
N MET A 454 -6.23 0.58 -11.16
CA MET A 454 -5.71 -0.78 -10.90
C MET A 454 -6.64 -1.90 -11.37
N VAL A 455 -7.83 -1.58 -11.89
CA VAL A 455 -8.82 -2.58 -12.34
C VAL A 455 -8.23 -3.53 -13.39
N ASP A 456 -7.44 -2.99 -14.33
CA ASP A 456 -6.81 -3.76 -15.41
C ASP A 456 -5.38 -4.24 -15.08
N ALA A 457 -4.98 -4.17 -13.80
CA ALA A 457 -3.66 -4.61 -13.33
C ALA A 457 -3.53 -6.15 -13.18
N ASN A 458 -4.61 -6.91 -13.43
CA ASN A 458 -4.66 -8.36 -13.28
C ASN A 458 -4.28 -8.87 -11.87
N ILE A 459 -4.51 -8.05 -10.84
CA ILE A 459 -4.28 -8.42 -9.43
C ILE A 459 -5.31 -9.48 -9.01
N PRO A 460 -4.92 -10.55 -8.28
CA PRO A 460 -5.78 -11.71 -8.01
C PRO A 460 -7.19 -11.36 -7.52
N ASP A 461 -7.31 -10.55 -6.47
CA ASP A 461 -8.64 -10.26 -5.92
C ASP A 461 -9.48 -9.33 -6.80
N ILE A 462 -8.84 -8.33 -7.40
CA ILE A 462 -9.46 -7.36 -8.31
C ILE A 462 -9.97 -8.07 -9.56
N LYS A 463 -9.20 -9.02 -10.12
CA LYS A 463 -9.51 -9.75 -11.35
C LYS A 463 -10.82 -10.54 -11.29
N ILE A 464 -11.24 -10.97 -10.10
CA ILE A 464 -12.44 -11.78 -9.95
C ILE A 464 -13.73 -10.94 -10.04
N GLU A 465 -13.74 -9.68 -9.58
CA GLU A 465 -14.88 -8.77 -9.74
C GLU A 465 -14.41 -7.33 -10.05
N PRO A 466 -13.79 -7.09 -11.21
CA PRO A 466 -13.14 -5.83 -11.55
C PRO A 466 -14.10 -4.64 -11.50
N ASP A 467 -15.31 -4.80 -12.06
CA ASP A 467 -16.33 -3.75 -12.13
C ASP A 467 -16.91 -3.38 -10.76
N LYS A 468 -16.79 -4.27 -9.77
CA LYS A 468 -17.30 -4.03 -8.41
C LYS A 468 -16.20 -3.63 -7.43
N ALA A 469 -14.92 -3.76 -7.79
CA ALA A 469 -13.80 -3.47 -6.89
C ALA A 469 -13.89 -2.04 -6.31
N VAL A 470 -14.08 -1.05 -7.19
CA VAL A 470 -14.22 0.36 -6.80
C VAL A 470 -15.52 0.60 -6.02
N LEU A 471 -16.64 0.00 -6.48
CA LEU A 471 -17.95 0.14 -5.83
C LEU A 471 -17.93 -0.36 -4.38
N LYS A 472 -17.30 -1.52 -4.12
CA LYS A 472 -17.20 -2.07 -2.76
C LYS A 472 -16.45 -1.15 -1.80
N VAL A 473 -15.38 -0.50 -2.27
CA VAL A 473 -14.65 0.50 -1.47
C VAL A 473 -15.49 1.74 -1.26
N GLN A 474 -16.15 2.23 -2.32
CA GLN A 474 -17.02 3.40 -2.28
C GLN A 474 -18.19 3.23 -1.28
N GLU A 475 -18.80 2.05 -1.23
CA GLU A 475 -19.85 1.71 -0.27
C GLU A 475 -19.37 1.80 1.18
N LYS A 476 -18.11 1.43 1.47
CA LYS A 476 -17.53 1.55 2.82
C LYS A 476 -17.31 3.01 3.21
N PHE A 477 -17.04 3.89 2.26
CA PHE A 477 -16.92 5.31 2.55
C PHE A 477 -18.24 5.97 2.94
N ARG A 478 -19.40 5.39 2.57
CA ARG A 478 -20.75 5.93 2.88
C ARG A 478 -20.94 7.40 2.47
N LEU A 479 -20.46 7.75 1.26
CA LEU A 479 -20.54 9.12 0.73
C LEU A 479 -21.99 9.63 0.55
N ASP A 480 -22.97 8.73 0.66
CA ASP A 480 -24.41 9.01 0.71
C ASP A 480 -24.87 9.68 2.03
N LEU A 481 -24.09 9.56 3.11
CA LEU A 481 -24.43 10.09 4.42
C LEU A 481 -23.78 11.45 4.68
N SER A 482 -24.47 12.31 5.46
CA SER A 482 -23.84 13.49 6.09
C SER A 482 -22.72 13.07 7.03
N GLU A 483 -21.86 14.01 7.43
CA GLU A 483 -20.76 13.73 8.34
C GLU A 483 -21.25 13.17 9.69
N GLU A 484 -22.31 13.74 10.26
CA GLU A 484 -22.90 13.31 11.54
C GLU A 484 -23.52 11.91 11.43
N ALA A 485 -24.26 11.66 10.34
CA ALA A 485 -24.88 10.36 10.09
C ALA A 485 -23.82 9.28 9.85
N ALA A 486 -22.73 9.62 9.17
CA ALA A 486 -21.61 8.71 8.93
C ALA A 486 -20.86 8.35 10.22
N ILE A 487 -20.61 9.32 11.11
CA ILE A 487 -20.02 9.06 12.44
C ILE A 487 -20.95 8.17 13.27
N SER A 488 -22.25 8.44 13.26
CA SER A 488 -23.25 7.60 13.97
C SER A 488 -23.26 6.17 13.44
N TYR A 489 -23.25 6.00 12.12
CA TYR A 489 -23.15 4.70 11.46
C TYR A 489 -21.85 3.96 11.86
N PHE A 490 -20.70 4.65 11.80
CA PHE A 490 -19.41 4.06 12.13
C PHE A 490 -19.30 3.69 13.62
N ARG A 491 -19.88 4.52 14.51
CA ARG A 491 -20.01 4.19 15.94
C ARG A 491 -20.82 2.91 16.15
N GLY A 492 -21.90 2.73 15.39
CA GLY A 492 -22.69 1.50 15.38
C GLY A 492 -21.86 0.27 15.05
N LEU A 493 -21.02 0.34 14.00
CA LEU A 493 -20.13 -0.76 13.59
C LEU A 493 -19.12 -1.16 14.67
N ILE A 494 -18.51 -0.16 15.34
CA ILE A 494 -17.59 -0.43 16.45
C ILE A 494 -18.36 -1.09 17.59
N SER A 495 -19.53 -0.55 17.98
CA SER A 495 -20.33 -1.12 19.06
C SER A 495 -20.77 -2.55 18.77
N GLU A 496 -21.22 -2.85 17.55
CA GLU A 496 -21.62 -4.20 17.14
C GLU A 496 -20.45 -5.18 17.23
N SER A 497 -19.29 -4.78 16.73
CA SER A 497 -18.07 -5.62 16.76
C SER A 497 -17.61 -5.89 18.19
N VAL A 498 -17.72 -4.90 19.08
CA VAL A 498 -17.36 -5.06 20.50
C VAL A 498 -18.42 -5.90 21.23
N ASN A 499 -19.72 -5.66 20.99
CA ASN A 499 -20.87 -6.44 21.49
C ASN A 499 -20.75 -7.93 21.18
N ALA A 500 -20.30 -8.28 19.97
CA ALA A 500 -20.01 -9.67 19.61
C ALA A 500 -18.90 -10.31 20.47
N LEU A 501 -17.99 -9.51 21.03
CA LEU A 501 -16.89 -9.95 21.90
C LEU A 501 -17.27 -9.99 23.39
N PHE A 502 -18.29 -9.25 23.83
CA PHE A 502 -18.64 -9.13 25.27
C PHE A 502 -18.96 -10.44 25.99
N PRO A 503 -19.68 -11.43 25.40
CA PRO A 503 -19.88 -12.72 26.07
C PRO A 503 -18.55 -13.38 26.46
N GLN A 504 -17.53 -13.25 25.61
CA GLN A 504 -16.18 -13.78 25.85
C GLN A 504 -15.40 -12.92 26.86
N ILE A 505 -15.63 -11.61 26.89
CA ILE A 505 -15.03 -10.69 27.87
C ILE A 505 -15.58 -10.96 29.27
N MET A 506 -16.91 -11.06 29.43
CA MET A 506 -17.55 -11.33 30.72
C MET A 506 -17.15 -12.68 31.31
N GLU A 507 -16.99 -13.72 30.48
CA GLU A 507 -16.52 -15.03 30.93
C GLU A 507 -15.06 -14.97 31.46
N THR A 508 -14.21 -14.15 30.84
CA THR A 508 -12.81 -13.97 31.28
C THR A 508 -12.69 -13.07 32.50
N VAL A 509 -13.48 -11.99 32.58
CA VAL A 509 -13.59 -11.16 33.79
C VAL A 509 -14.13 -12.00 34.96
N HIS A 510 -15.09 -12.89 34.72
CA HIS A 510 -15.60 -13.82 35.75
C HIS A 510 -14.52 -14.82 36.20
N LYS A 511 -13.75 -15.41 35.26
CA LYS A 511 -12.62 -16.29 35.59
C LYS A 511 -11.51 -15.55 36.36
N TRP A 512 -11.20 -14.31 35.99
CA TRP A 512 -10.27 -13.45 36.71
C TRP A 512 -10.78 -13.11 38.11
N ALA A 513 -12.04 -12.69 38.24
CA ALA A 513 -12.65 -12.38 39.54
C ALA A 513 -12.71 -13.61 40.47
N GLN A 514 -12.81 -14.83 39.92
CA GLN A 514 -12.70 -16.07 40.69
C GLN A 514 -11.25 -16.42 41.08
N TYR A 515 -10.27 -16.08 40.24
CA TYR A 515 -8.84 -16.28 40.53
C TYR A 515 -8.34 -15.39 41.67
N TRP A 516 -8.78 -14.12 41.72
CA TRP A 516 -8.45 -13.17 42.80
C TRP A 516 -9.31 -13.34 44.07
N ARG A 517 -10.27 -14.27 44.07
CA ARG A 517 -11.05 -14.67 45.26
C ARG A 517 -10.47 -15.91 45.96
N ARG A 518 -9.37 -16.46 45.46
CA ARG A 518 -8.53 -17.45 46.14
C ARG A 518 -7.21 -16.78 46.52
#